data_AF-A0A6A6CU42-F1
#
_entry.id   AF-A0A6A6CU42-F1
#
_cell.length_a   1.000
_cell.length_b   1.000
_cell.length_c   1.000
_cell.angle_alpha   90.00
_cell.angle_beta   90.00
_cell.angle_gamma   90.00
#
_symmetry.space_group_name_H-M   'P 1'
#
loop_
_entity.id
_entity.type
_entity.pdbx_description
1 polymer ?
#
loop_
_entity_poly.entity_id
_entity_poly.type
_entity_poly.pdbx_seq_one_letter_code
_entity_poly.pdbx_strand_id
1 'polypeptide(L)'
;MSSNNAADKARETADQAKDFAEQGKQTFLEKLKEDGVVNPQGLSKFAFGGLFLAAVPVTSWIAQPNGLLEKAVNGVVSSVAFLGSAGSTSSVAQTGKIAALGALYVTVTYAISGAGSAAGADAGNEGGRDNNHPRAQTQNLKGLPLRLHSAHYNLMEMFPGWAISAALAQAMAPGDQTLINLLGLHVLSKVFVYYPSYLFNIGLPRTLSHVVATASVINVALRLSKKPIL
;
A
#
# COMPACT_ATOMS: atom_id res chain seq x y z
N MET A 1 4.85 -52.59 -14.45
CA MET A 1 5.27 -51.42 -15.27
C MET A 1 4.04 -50.56 -15.56
N SER A 2 3.66 -49.60 -14.70
CA SER A 2 2.54 -48.66 -14.99
C SER A 2 2.53 -47.43 -14.06
N SER A 3 3.68 -46.81 -13.79
CA SER A 3 3.74 -45.59 -12.93
C SER A 3 4.49 -44.40 -13.54
N ASN A 4 5.09 -44.54 -14.73
CA ASN A 4 5.84 -43.44 -15.38
C ASN A 4 4.97 -42.54 -16.28
N ASN A 5 3.79 -42.98 -16.70
CA ASN A 5 3.01 -42.30 -17.74
C ASN A 5 2.32 -40.99 -17.28
N ALA A 6 1.93 -40.90 -16.00
CA ALA A 6 1.23 -39.73 -15.47
C ALA A 6 2.17 -38.54 -15.20
N ALA A 7 3.40 -38.80 -14.74
CA ALA A 7 4.38 -37.76 -14.43
C ALA A 7 4.98 -37.15 -15.72
N ASP A 8 5.21 -37.98 -16.74
CA ASP A 8 5.72 -37.52 -18.03
C ASP A 8 4.68 -36.69 -18.79
N LYS A 9 3.41 -37.10 -18.78
CA LYS A 9 2.31 -36.33 -19.38
C LYS A 9 2.06 -34.99 -18.68
N ALA A 10 2.26 -34.94 -17.37
CA ALA A 10 2.18 -33.69 -16.60
C ALA A 10 3.34 -32.73 -16.91
N ARG A 11 4.55 -33.26 -17.11
CA ARG A 11 5.71 -32.46 -17.57
C ARG A 11 5.51 -31.92 -18.97
N GLU A 12 5.06 -32.76 -19.90
CA GLU A 12 4.81 -32.37 -21.29
C GLU A 12 3.73 -31.29 -21.40
N THR A 13 2.66 -31.41 -20.60
CA THR A 13 1.62 -30.37 -20.52
C THR A 13 2.14 -29.07 -19.91
N ALA A 14 3.03 -29.16 -18.91
CA ALA A 14 3.65 -28.00 -18.28
C ALA A 14 4.66 -27.29 -19.20
N ASP A 15 5.39 -28.05 -20.02
CA ASP A 15 6.34 -27.49 -20.98
C ASP A 15 5.61 -26.88 -22.18
N GLN A 16 4.54 -27.50 -22.68
CA GLN A 16 3.64 -26.87 -23.67
C GLN A 16 2.99 -25.59 -23.15
N ALA A 17 2.61 -25.54 -21.87
CA ALA A 17 2.06 -24.34 -21.25
C ALA A 17 3.11 -23.23 -21.10
N LYS A 18 4.38 -23.57 -20.83
CA LYS A 18 5.49 -22.61 -20.82
C LYS A 18 5.79 -22.10 -22.22
N ASP A 19 5.85 -22.96 -23.21
CA ASP A 19 6.12 -22.58 -24.59
C ASP A 19 5.02 -21.67 -25.15
N PHE A 20 3.76 -21.98 -24.83
CA PHE A 20 2.62 -21.11 -25.16
C PHE A 20 2.70 -19.76 -24.45
N ALA A 21 3.11 -19.73 -23.18
CA ALA A 21 3.29 -18.50 -22.42
C ALA A 21 4.48 -17.67 -22.94
N GLU A 22 5.57 -18.31 -23.36
CA GLU A 22 6.74 -17.64 -23.94
C GLU A 22 6.44 -17.09 -25.34
N GLN A 23 5.74 -17.84 -26.18
CA GLN A 23 5.27 -17.34 -27.48
C GLN A 23 4.31 -16.17 -27.31
N GLY A 24 3.30 -16.29 -26.42
CA GLY A 24 2.38 -15.20 -26.12
C GLY A 24 3.09 -13.95 -25.60
N LYS A 25 4.12 -14.13 -24.76
CA LYS A 25 4.97 -13.05 -24.26
C LYS A 25 5.78 -12.41 -25.40
N GLN A 26 6.38 -13.18 -26.30
CA GLN A 26 7.15 -12.64 -27.42
C GLN A 26 6.27 -11.89 -28.42
N THR A 27 5.14 -12.45 -28.82
CA THR A 27 4.17 -11.80 -29.71
C THR A 27 3.60 -10.52 -29.10
N PHE A 28 3.34 -10.50 -27.80
CA PHE A 28 2.93 -9.30 -27.08
C PHE A 28 4.03 -8.24 -27.06
N LEU A 29 5.28 -8.61 -26.77
CA LEU A 29 6.42 -7.70 -26.76
C LEU A 29 6.73 -7.12 -28.15
N GLU A 30 6.53 -7.89 -29.22
CA GLU A 30 6.66 -7.40 -30.61
C GLU A 30 5.57 -6.40 -30.95
N LYS A 31 4.30 -6.70 -30.66
CA LYS A 31 3.19 -5.74 -30.85
C LYS A 31 3.40 -4.46 -30.05
N LEU A 32 3.93 -4.54 -28.85
CA LEU A 32 4.25 -3.35 -28.04
C LEU A 32 5.37 -2.50 -28.63
N LYS A 33 6.38 -3.13 -29.26
CA LYS A 33 7.43 -2.40 -29.98
C LYS A 33 6.88 -1.74 -31.24
N GLU A 34 5.98 -2.40 -31.95
CA GLU A 34 5.25 -1.84 -33.10
C GLU A 34 4.34 -0.66 -32.68
N ASP A 35 3.78 -0.72 -31.48
CA ASP A 35 2.91 0.32 -30.88
C ASP A 35 3.69 1.43 -30.14
N GLY A 36 5.02 1.52 -30.37
CA GLY A 36 5.86 2.62 -29.89
C GLY A 36 6.35 2.49 -28.44
N VAL A 37 6.22 1.32 -27.79
CA VAL A 37 6.75 1.10 -26.43
C VAL A 37 8.27 0.92 -26.48
N VAL A 38 8.98 2.02 -26.22
CA VAL A 38 10.46 2.12 -26.28
C VAL A 38 11.16 1.33 -25.16
N ASN A 39 10.47 1.01 -24.06
CA ASN A 39 10.99 0.16 -22.98
C ASN A 39 9.95 -0.86 -22.48
N PRO A 40 9.84 -2.03 -23.12
CA PRO A 40 8.88 -3.08 -22.73
C PRO A 40 9.12 -3.65 -21.33
N GLN A 41 10.34 -3.52 -20.79
CA GLN A 41 10.60 -3.91 -19.40
C GLN A 41 9.87 -2.99 -18.41
N GLY A 42 9.52 -1.77 -18.80
CA GLY A 42 8.65 -0.89 -18.03
C GLY A 42 7.25 -1.48 -17.79
N LEU A 43 6.74 -2.28 -18.72
CA LEU A 43 5.45 -3.00 -18.58
C LEU A 43 5.52 -4.17 -17.60
N SER A 44 6.70 -4.65 -17.23
CA SER A 44 6.82 -5.60 -16.10
C SER A 44 6.32 -4.98 -14.79
N LYS A 45 6.29 -3.64 -14.67
CA LYS A 45 5.67 -2.95 -13.54
C LYS A 45 4.16 -3.13 -13.48
N PHE A 46 3.49 -3.42 -14.60
CA PHE A 46 2.07 -3.79 -14.59
C PHE A 46 1.83 -5.12 -13.87
N ALA A 47 2.81 -6.04 -13.87
CA ALA A 47 2.72 -7.29 -13.12
C ALA A 47 2.69 -7.08 -11.60
N PHE A 48 3.15 -5.93 -11.07
CA PHE A 48 2.95 -5.59 -9.67
C PHE A 48 1.46 -5.50 -9.30
N GLY A 49 0.58 -5.19 -10.25
CA GLY A 49 -0.87 -5.26 -10.07
C GLY A 49 -1.32 -6.65 -9.60
N GLY A 50 -0.82 -7.71 -10.24
CA GLY A 50 -1.10 -9.10 -9.85
C GLY A 50 -0.51 -9.47 -8.49
N LEU A 51 0.66 -8.92 -8.14
CA LEU A 51 1.29 -9.17 -6.84
C LEU A 51 0.44 -8.64 -5.67
N PHE A 52 -0.21 -7.49 -5.81
CA PHE A 52 -1.12 -6.98 -4.78
C PHE A 52 -2.31 -7.91 -4.55
N LEU A 53 -2.89 -8.46 -5.63
CA LEU A 53 -3.99 -9.42 -5.54
C LEU A 53 -3.53 -10.74 -4.91
N ALA A 54 -2.36 -11.24 -5.30
CA ALA A 54 -1.78 -12.47 -4.76
C ALA A 54 -1.44 -12.36 -3.26
N ALA A 55 -1.21 -11.15 -2.74
CA ALA A 55 -0.95 -10.92 -1.32
C ALA A 55 -2.22 -10.84 -0.45
N VAL A 56 -3.42 -10.79 -1.04
CA VAL A 56 -4.70 -10.71 -0.30
C VAL A 56 -4.89 -11.85 0.71
N PRO A 57 -4.61 -13.14 0.39
CA PRO A 57 -4.71 -14.22 1.36
C PRO A 57 -3.79 -14.02 2.58
N VAL A 58 -2.56 -13.56 2.34
CA VAL A 58 -1.58 -13.26 3.41
C VAL A 58 -2.12 -12.14 4.31
N THR A 59 -2.62 -11.05 3.74
CA THR A 59 -3.21 -9.98 4.55
C THR A 59 -4.42 -10.44 5.36
N SER A 60 -5.22 -11.37 4.83
CA SER A 60 -6.33 -11.97 5.56
C SER A 60 -5.87 -12.79 6.76
N TRP A 61 -4.79 -13.56 6.61
CA TRP A 61 -4.20 -14.34 7.70
C TRP A 61 -3.63 -13.44 8.80
N ILE A 62 -2.91 -12.38 8.43
CA ILE A 62 -2.36 -11.41 9.40
C ILE A 62 -3.48 -10.67 10.14
N ALA A 63 -4.59 -10.36 9.46
CA ALA A 63 -5.71 -9.57 10.00
C ALA A 63 -6.73 -10.35 10.85
N GLN A 64 -6.44 -11.60 11.20
CA GLN A 64 -7.34 -12.40 12.04
C GLN A 64 -7.59 -11.73 13.41
N PRO A 65 -8.85 -11.77 13.91
CA PRO A 65 -9.18 -11.26 15.24
C PRO A 65 -8.38 -11.96 16.35
N ASN A 66 -8.15 -11.25 17.46
CA ASN A 66 -7.36 -11.69 18.62
C ASN A 66 -5.86 -11.92 18.34
N GLY A 67 -5.36 -11.53 17.17
CA GLY A 67 -3.95 -11.67 16.77
C GLY A 67 -3.03 -10.55 17.26
N LEU A 68 -1.73 -10.67 16.94
CA LEU A 68 -0.72 -9.64 17.23
C LEU A 68 -1.02 -8.31 16.52
N LEU A 69 -1.50 -8.37 15.28
CA LEU A 69 -1.87 -7.17 14.53
C LEU A 69 -2.98 -6.40 15.24
N GLU A 70 -4.01 -7.09 15.74
CA GLU A 70 -5.08 -6.44 16.49
C GLU A 70 -4.55 -5.73 17.74
N LYS A 71 -3.63 -6.37 18.49
CA LYS A 71 -2.98 -5.73 19.64
C LYS A 71 -2.20 -4.49 19.25
N ALA A 72 -1.44 -4.55 18.16
CA ALA A 72 -0.70 -3.40 17.64
C ALA A 72 -1.64 -2.26 17.20
N VAL A 73 -2.72 -2.60 16.48
CA VAL A 73 -3.76 -1.64 16.06
C VAL A 73 -4.41 -1.00 17.28
N ASN A 74 -4.85 -1.79 18.26
CA ASN A 74 -5.49 -1.29 19.47
C ASN A 74 -4.54 -0.40 20.30
N GLY A 75 -3.26 -0.76 20.38
CA GLY A 75 -2.23 0.07 21.02
C GLY A 75 -2.09 1.43 20.34
N VAL A 76 -1.95 1.45 19.01
CA VAL A 76 -1.85 2.69 18.23
C VAL A 76 -3.12 3.53 18.33
N VAL A 77 -4.29 2.92 18.22
CA VAL A 77 -5.58 3.61 18.38
C VAL A 77 -5.69 4.25 19.75
N SER A 78 -5.27 3.56 20.81
CA SER A 78 -5.29 4.09 22.17
C SER A 78 -4.34 5.28 22.33
N SER A 79 -3.15 5.21 21.74
CA SER A 79 -2.19 6.32 21.74
C SER A 79 -2.71 7.55 20.98
N VAL A 80 -3.34 7.35 19.83
CA VAL A 80 -3.92 8.45 19.04
C VAL A 80 -5.06 9.11 19.80
N ALA A 81 -5.92 8.33 20.45
CA ALA A 81 -7.01 8.87 21.26
C ALA A 81 -6.51 9.65 22.46
N PHE A 82 -5.45 9.18 23.12
CA PHE A 82 -4.78 9.91 24.20
C PHE A 82 -4.26 11.28 23.74
N LEU A 83 -3.67 11.36 22.54
CA LEU A 83 -3.22 12.61 21.96
C LEU A 83 -4.40 13.55 21.61
N GLY A 84 -5.50 12.99 21.11
CA GLY A 84 -6.71 13.75 20.73
C GLY A 84 -7.58 14.20 21.91
N SER A 85 -7.48 13.55 23.07
CA SER A 85 -8.28 13.82 24.27
C SER A 85 -7.60 14.80 25.25
N ALA A 86 -6.55 15.49 24.83
CA ALA A 86 -5.71 16.34 25.68
C ALA A 86 -5.21 15.60 26.95
N GLY A 87 -4.90 14.31 26.83
CA GLY A 87 -4.41 13.49 27.95
C GLY A 87 -5.50 12.86 28.82
N SER A 88 -6.78 13.02 28.50
CA SER A 88 -7.87 12.32 29.19
C SER A 88 -7.98 10.86 28.74
N THR A 89 -7.92 9.89 29.65
CA THR A 89 -8.04 8.47 29.33
C THR A 89 -9.49 8.11 29.02
N SER A 90 -9.85 8.11 27.74
CA SER A 90 -11.10 7.52 27.24
C SER A 90 -10.74 6.30 26.40
N SER A 91 -11.22 5.11 26.76
CA SER A 91 -11.10 3.95 25.90
C SER A 91 -11.80 4.22 24.57
N VAL A 92 -11.15 3.97 23.44
CA VAL A 92 -11.79 4.13 22.12
C VAL A 92 -12.84 3.04 21.96
N ALA A 93 -14.10 3.45 21.83
CA ALA A 93 -15.17 2.52 21.48
C ALA A 93 -14.82 1.76 20.18
N GLN A 94 -15.27 0.51 20.06
CA GLN A 94 -14.99 -0.33 18.89
C GLN A 94 -15.29 0.37 17.56
N THR A 95 -16.41 1.10 17.50
CA THR A 95 -16.86 1.86 16.32
C THR A 95 -16.03 3.12 16.04
N GLY A 96 -15.21 3.56 16.99
CA GLY A 96 -14.29 4.70 16.86
C GLY A 96 -12.88 4.33 16.39
N LYS A 97 -12.55 3.03 16.30
CA LYS A 97 -11.20 2.57 15.91
C LYS A 97 -10.83 2.99 14.48
N ILE A 98 -11.77 2.94 13.53
CA ILE A 98 -11.55 3.39 12.15
C ILE A 98 -11.25 4.90 12.11
N ALA A 99 -12.00 5.70 12.89
CA ALA A 99 -11.76 7.13 12.99
C ALA A 99 -10.38 7.46 13.57
N ALA A 100 -9.95 6.74 14.62
CA ALA A 100 -8.61 6.90 15.19
C ALA A 100 -7.49 6.53 14.20
N LEU A 101 -7.65 5.44 13.45
CA LEU A 101 -6.74 5.09 12.35
C LEU A 101 -6.70 6.17 11.27
N GLY A 102 -7.86 6.74 10.94
CA GLY A 102 -7.98 7.87 10.01
C GLY A 102 -7.24 9.11 10.50
N ALA A 103 -7.40 9.47 11.77
CA ALA A 103 -6.68 10.59 12.37
C ALA A 103 -5.16 10.42 12.23
N LEU A 104 -4.62 9.26 12.60
CA LEU A 104 -3.19 8.98 12.42
C LEU A 104 -2.76 9.12 10.96
N TYR A 105 -3.50 8.51 10.04
CA TYR A 105 -3.07 8.47 8.65
C TYR A 105 -3.17 9.84 7.97
N VAL A 106 -4.20 10.63 8.29
CA VAL A 106 -4.31 12.03 7.87
C VAL A 106 -3.15 12.84 8.42
N THR A 107 -2.85 12.74 9.72
CA THR A 107 -1.74 13.48 10.34
C THR A 107 -0.40 13.15 9.69
N VAL A 108 -0.10 11.86 9.47
CA VAL A 108 1.17 11.47 8.84
C VAL A 108 1.23 11.91 7.38
N THR A 109 0.14 11.74 6.63
CA THR A 109 0.09 12.07 5.20
C THR A 109 0.17 13.58 4.96
N TYR A 110 -0.65 14.38 5.64
CA TYR A 110 -0.78 15.80 5.32
C TYR A 110 0.12 16.70 6.17
N ALA A 111 0.28 16.40 7.46
CA ALA A 111 1.10 17.24 8.34
C ALA A 111 2.57 16.80 8.29
N ILE A 112 2.88 15.56 8.70
CA ILE A 112 4.26 15.11 8.89
C ILE A 112 4.99 14.99 7.55
N SER A 113 4.47 14.17 6.63
CA SER A 113 5.15 13.95 5.35
C SER A 113 5.01 15.15 4.40
N GLY A 114 3.93 15.91 4.49
CA GLY A 114 3.79 17.19 3.77
C GLY A 114 4.84 18.21 4.19
N ALA A 115 5.03 18.40 5.50
CA ALA A 115 6.11 19.24 6.02
C ALA A 115 7.49 18.69 5.64
N GLY A 116 7.70 17.37 5.73
CA GLY A 116 8.92 16.72 5.29
C GLY A 116 9.22 16.94 3.80
N SER A 117 8.21 16.88 2.93
CA SER A 117 8.37 17.17 1.50
C SER A 117 8.69 18.64 1.25
N ALA A 118 8.07 19.57 2.00
CA ALA A 118 8.36 20.99 1.87
C ALA A 118 9.79 21.32 2.32
N ALA A 119 10.21 20.78 3.46
CA ALA A 119 11.57 20.88 3.96
C ALA A 119 12.59 20.24 3.01
N GLY A 120 12.25 19.10 2.42
CA GLY A 120 13.07 18.47 1.37
C GLY A 120 13.21 19.38 0.15
N ALA A 121 12.13 20.00 -0.32
CA ALA A 121 12.18 20.94 -1.44
C ALA A 121 13.05 22.17 -1.13
N ASP A 122 12.94 22.72 0.08
CA ASP A 122 13.77 23.84 0.54
C ASP A 122 15.26 23.45 0.60
N ALA A 123 15.59 22.35 1.29
CA ALA A 123 16.96 21.87 1.42
C ALA A 123 17.59 21.37 0.11
N GLY A 124 16.78 20.99 -0.88
CA GLY A 124 17.23 20.46 -2.16
C GLY A 124 17.54 21.52 -3.22
N ASN A 125 17.31 22.80 -2.94
CA ASN A 125 17.51 23.91 -3.87
C ASN A 125 18.36 25.01 -3.22
N GLU A 126 19.40 25.51 -3.92
CA GLU A 126 20.36 26.49 -3.36
C GLU A 126 19.71 27.81 -2.90
N GLY A 127 18.65 28.25 -3.61
CA GLY A 127 17.87 29.43 -3.25
C GLY A 127 16.75 29.18 -2.25
N GLY A 128 16.66 27.98 -1.66
CA GLY A 128 15.52 27.56 -0.84
C GLY A 128 14.24 27.36 -1.65
N ARG A 129 13.10 27.35 -0.95
CA ARG A 129 11.79 27.12 -1.54
C ARG A 129 11.25 28.33 -2.31
N ASP A 130 11.00 28.15 -3.60
CA ASP A 130 10.26 29.07 -4.47
C ASP A 130 8.76 28.74 -4.40
N ASN A 131 8.02 29.59 -3.71
CA ASN A 131 6.57 29.45 -3.60
C ASN A 131 5.80 29.94 -4.85
N ASN A 132 6.46 30.62 -5.80
CA ASN A 132 5.83 31.01 -7.07
C ASN A 132 5.80 29.85 -8.06
N HIS A 133 6.86 29.02 -8.10
CA HIS A 133 6.94 27.84 -8.97
C HIS A 133 7.33 26.54 -8.23
N PRO A 134 6.60 26.15 -7.16
CA PRO A 134 7.02 25.07 -6.26
C PRO A 134 7.09 23.70 -6.93
N ARG A 135 6.35 23.49 -8.03
CA ARG A 135 6.36 22.24 -8.81
C ARG A 135 7.53 22.16 -9.78
N ALA A 136 8.09 23.29 -10.21
CA ALA A 136 9.28 23.28 -11.06
C ALA A 136 10.51 22.83 -10.25
N GLN A 137 10.57 23.24 -8.97
CA GLN A 137 11.68 22.89 -8.07
C GLN A 137 11.81 21.39 -7.76
N THR A 138 10.75 20.60 -7.95
CA THR A 138 10.81 19.17 -7.64
C THR A 138 11.65 18.39 -8.64
N GLN A 139 11.84 18.92 -9.86
CA GLN A 139 12.61 18.29 -10.94
C GLN A 139 14.10 18.19 -10.62
N ASN A 140 14.62 19.09 -9.77
CA ASN A 140 16.04 19.13 -9.42
C ASN A 140 16.38 18.29 -8.18
N LEU A 141 15.37 17.78 -7.47
CA LEU A 141 15.59 17.07 -6.22
C LEU A 141 16.33 15.75 -6.45
N LYS A 142 17.32 15.50 -5.61
CA LYS A 142 18.09 14.24 -5.56
C LYS A 142 18.28 13.82 -4.10
N GLY A 143 18.75 12.59 -3.89
CA GLY A 143 19.11 12.11 -2.56
C GLY A 143 17.93 12.14 -1.56
N LEU A 144 18.17 12.59 -0.33
CA LEU A 144 17.16 12.65 0.73
C LEU A 144 15.99 13.61 0.40
N PRO A 145 16.22 14.84 -0.11
CA PRO A 145 15.15 15.72 -0.60
C PRO A 145 14.15 15.04 -1.53
N LEU A 146 14.65 14.31 -2.54
CA LEU A 146 13.80 13.57 -3.47
C LEU A 146 13.03 12.46 -2.74
N ARG A 147 13.68 11.72 -1.84
CA ARG A 147 13.02 10.65 -1.07
C ARG A 147 11.91 11.18 -0.17
N LEU A 148 12.11 12.32 0.49
CA LEU A 148 11.06 12.99 1.29
C LEU A 148 9.86 13.37 0.42
N HIS A 149 10.11 13.99 -0.73
CA HIS A 149 9.08 14.37 -1.68
C HIS A 149 8.31 13.17 -2.24
N SER A 150 9.02 12.16 -2.76
CA SER A 150 8.41 10.96 -3.33
C SER A 150 7.67 10.12 -2.29
N ALA A 151 8.15 10.05 -1.04
CA ALA A 151 7.46 9.36 0.03
C ALA A 151 6.11 10.02 0.36
N HIS A 152 6.07 11.36 0.45
CA HIS A 152 4.82 12.11 0.64
C HIS A 152 3.84 11.88 -0.51
N TYR A 153 4.31 11.96 -1.76
CA TYR A 153 3.47 11.70 -2.94
C TYR A 153 2.87 10.30 -2.92
N ASN A 154 3.64 9.29 -2.53
CA ASN A 154 3.08 7.95 -2.43
C ASN A 154 2.00 7.82 -1.34
N LEU A 155 2.16 8.50 -0.20
CA LEU A 155 1.10 8.53 0.81
C LEU A 155 -0.17 9.21 0.27
N MET A 156 0.00 10.32 -0.47
CA MET A 156 -1.09 11.03 -1.13
C MET A 156 -1.80 10.19 -2.20
N GLU A 157 -1.08 9.37 -2.97
CA GLU A 157 -1.65 8.46 -3.97
C GLU A 157 -2.48 7.34 -3.32
N MET A 158 -2.04 6.85 -2.16
CA MET A 158 -2.68 5.75 -1.45
C MET A 158 -3.84 6.20 -0.57
N PHE A 159 -3.83 7.46 -0.12
CA PHE A 159 -4.81 7.98 0.82
C PHE A 159 -6.27 7.89 0.32
N PRO A 160 -6.63 8.29 -0.91
CA PRO A 160 -8.02 8.24 -1.38
C PRO A 160 -8.62 6.84 -1.36
N GLY A 161 -7.84 5.84 -1.82
CA GLY A 161 -8.27 4.43 -1.83
C GLY A 161 -8.49 3.89 -0.42
N TRP A 162 -7.61 4.23 0.52
CA TRP A 162 -7.81 3.88 1.93
C TRP A 162 -9.02 4.61 2.54
N ALA A 163 -9.15 5.91 2.29
CA ALA A 163 -10.20 6.75 2.88
C ALA A 163 -11.60 6.31 2.47
N ILE A 164 -11.81 6.00 1.18
CA ILE A 164 -13.12 5.50 0.71
C ILE A 164 -13.43 4.11 1.31
N SER A 165 -12.45 3.22 1.39
CA SER A 165 -12.63 1.90 2.03
C SER A 165 -12.92 2.03 3.53
N ALA A 166 -12.26 2.96 4.23
CA ALA A 166 -12.50 3.23 5.64
C ALA A 166 -13.91 3.80 5.87
N ALA A 167 -14.33 4.77 5.05
CA ALA A 167 -15.66 5.36 5.13
C ALA A 167 -16.76 4.31 4.86
N LEU A 168 -16.60 3.47 3.83
CA LEU A 168 -17.53 2.38 3.54
C LEU A 168 -17.55 1.33 4.66
N ALA A 169 -16.39 0.98 5.22
CA ALA A 169 -16.32 0.06 6.36
C ALA A 169 -17.04 0.64 7.59
N GLN A 170 -16.87 1.94 7.86
CA GLN A 170 -17.58 2.63 8.93
C GLN A 170 -19.10 2.64 8.71
N ALA A 171 -19.55 2.84 7.47
CA ALA A 171 -20.97 2.90 7.15
C ALA A 171 -21.64 1.52 7.16
N MET A 172 -20.98 0.50 6.59
CA MET A 172 -21.59 -0.82 6.34
C MET A 172 -21.30 -1.83 7.46
N ALA A 173 -20.19 -1.69 8.17
CA ALA A 173 -19.72 -2.70 9.13
C ALA A 173 -18.79 -2.11 10.23
N PRO A 174 -19.24 -1.09 11.00
CA PRO A 174 -18.37 -0.31 11.89
C PRO A 174 -17.72 -1.11 13.04
N GLY A 175 -18.25 -2.29 13.37
CA GLY A 175 -17.72 -3.17 14.42
C GLY A 175 -16.89 -4.36 13.91
N ASP A 176 -16.77 -4.54 12.60
CA ASP A 176 -16.10 -5.71 12.01
C ASP A 176 -14.58 -5.65 12.25
N GLN A 177 -14.13 -6.41 13.25
CA GLN A 177 -12.73 -6.40 13.70
C GLN A 177 -11.76 -6.82 12.58
N THR A 178 -12.19 -7.66 11.63
CA THR A 178 -11.30 -8.05 10.52
C THR A 178 -11.07 -6.88 9.57
N LEU A 179 -12.12 -6.11 9.25
CA LEU A 179 -11.98 -4.90 8.43
C LEU A 179 -11.13 -3.84 9.15
N ILE A 180 -11.34 -3.65 10.46
CA ILE A 180 -10.53 -2.75 11.29
C ILE A 180 -9.06 -3.17 11.26
N ASN A 181 -8.77 -4.47 11.41
CA ASN A 181 -7.41 -4.99 11.34
C ASN A 181 -6.77 -4.77 9.96
N LEU A 182 -7.50 -4.98 8.85
CA LEU A 182 -6.99 -4.75 7.50
C LEU A 182 -6.70 -3.26 7.21
N LEU A 183 -7.59 -2.36 7.66
CA LEU A 183 -7.39 -0.91 7.59
C LEU A 183 -6.19 -0.49 8.45
N GLY A 184 -6.07 -1.07 9.64
CA GLY A 184 -4.94 -0.88 10.54
C GLY A 184 -3.64 -1.38 9.94
N LEU A 185 -3.62 -2.56 9.31
CA LEU A 185 -2.45 -3.11 8.62
C LEU A 185 -1.93 -2.16 7.53
N HIS A 186 -2.83 -1.52 6.77
CA HIS A 186 -2.45 -0.50 5.80
C HIS A 186 -1.72 0.66 6.48
N VAL A 187 -2.37 1.27 7.48
CA VAL A 187 -1.85 2.45 8.17
C VAL A 187 -0.50 2.13 8.83
N LEU A 188 -0.41 1.03 9.57
CA LEU A 188 0.83 0.64 10.25
C LEU A 188 1.96 0.35 9.25
N SER A 189 1.67 -0.36 8.16
CA SER A 189 2.65 -0.64 7.11
C SER A 189 3.14 0.64 6.45
N LYS A 190 2.24 1.60 6.19
CA LYS A 190 2.60 2.87 5.54
C LYS A 190 3.37 3.80 6.46
N VAL A 191 2.91 3.97 7.70
CA VAL A 191 3.45 4.92 8.67
C VAL A 191 4.77 4.43 9.28
N PHE A 192 4.83 3.17 9.72
CA PHE A 192 5.96 2.69 10.53
C PHE A 192 7.00 1.89 9.74
N VAL A 193 6.67 1.42 8.53
CA VAL A 193 7.61 0.63 7.71
C VAL A 193 7.93 1.34 6.41
N TYR A 194 6.93 1.61 5.57
CA TYR A 194 7.12 2.17 4.23
C TYR A 194 7.78 3.54 4.28
N TYR A 195 7.21 4.49 5.02
CA TYR A 195 7.70 5.86 5.07
C TYR A 195 9.13 5.94 5.61
N PRO A 196 9.47 5.35 6.78
CA PRO A 196 10.86 5.30 7.26
C PRO A 196 11.81 4.59 6.29
N SER A 197 11.42 3.44 5.72
CA SER A 197 12.25 2.72 4.74
C SER A 197 12.52 3.57 3.50
N TYR A 198 11.56 4.40 3.10
CA TYR A 198 11.75 5.36 2.02
C TYR A 198 12.81 6.40 2.38
N LEU A 199 12.75 6.99 3.56
CA LEU A 199 13.68 8.04 3.98
C LEU A 199 15.11 7.51 4.13
N PHE A 200 15.26 6.32 4.74
CA PHE A 200 16.53 5.63 4.93
C PHE A 200 17.05 4.88 3.68
N ASN A 201 16.31 4.96 2.57
CA ASN A 201 16.68 4.31 1.30
C ASN A 201 16.83 2.78 1.36
N ILE A 202 15.99 2.11 2.15
CA ILE A 202 16.03 0.64 2.33
C ILE A 202 14.97 0.01 1.42
N GLY A 203 15.43 -0.62 0.33
CA GLY A 203 14.56 -1.02 -0.80
C GLY A 203 13.56 -2.15 -0.48
N LEU A 204 14.02 -3.26 0.08
CA LEU A 204 13.19 -4.44 0.32
C LEU A 204 12.00 -4.18 1.27
N PRO A 205 12.18 -3.64 2.49
CA PRO A 205 11.05 -3.36 3.39
C PRO A 205 10.09 -2.32 2.81
N ARG A 206 10.58 -1.34 2.04
CA ARG A 206 9.73 -0.38 1.31
C ARG A 206 8.80 -1.09 0.33
N THR A 207 9.32 -1.98 -0.50
CA THR A 207 8.49 -2.69 -1.49
C THR A 207 7.50 -3.64 -0.80
N LEU A 208 7.97 -4.44 0.16
CA LEU A 208 7.11 -5.41 0.86
C LEU A 208 5.97 -4.72 1.63
N SER A 209 6.28 -3.67 2.40
CA SER A 209 5.26 -2.91 3.13
C SER A 209 4.26 -2.24 2.20
N HIS A 210 4.70 -1.76 1.02
CA HIS A 210 3.78 -1.21 0.03
C HIS A 210 2.81 -2.27 -0.49
N VAL A 211 3.32 -3.44 -0.85
CA VAL A 211 2.51 -4.55 -1.37
C VAL A 211 1.49 -4.98 -0.33
N VAL A 212 1.92 -5.21 0.90
CA VAL A 212 1.05 -5.60 2.01
C VAL A 212 -0.02 -4.55 2.29
N ALA A 213 0.36 -3.26 2.34
CA ALA A 213 -0.59 -2.17 2.58
C ALA A 213 -1.63 -2.03 1.47
N THR A 214 -1.21 -2.10 0.21
CA THR A 214 -2.13 -1.99 -0.93
C THR A 214 -3.07 -3.18 -0.98
N ALA A 215 -2.55 -4.40 -0.79
CA ALA A 215 -3.34 -5.62 -0.74
C ALA A 215 -4.39 -5.59 0.37
N SER A 216 -4.09 -5.02 1.54
CA SER A 216 -5.05 -4.96 2.65
C SER A 216 -6.24 -4.05 2.34
N VAL A 217 -6.04 -2.93 1.66
CA VAL A 217 -7.14 -2.04 1.21
C VAL A 217 -7.98 -2.71 0.12
N ILE A 218 -7.35 -3.37 -0.85
CA ILE A 218 -8.07 -4.16 -1.85
C ILE A 218 -8.93 -5.23 -1.18
N ASN A 219 -8.39 -5.92 -0.16
CA ASN A 219 -9.11 -6.93 0.60
C ASN A 219 -10.33 -6.35 1.33
N VAL A 220 -10.22 -5.16 1.94
CA VAL A 220 -11.37 -4.45 2.52
C VAL A 220 -12.45 -4.20 1.46
N ALA A 221 -12.06 -3.62 0.32
CA ALA A 221 -13.00 -3.35 -0.77
C ALA A 221 -13.70 -4.63 -1.30
N LEU A 222 -12.95 -5.72 -1.49
CA LEU A 222 -13.48 -7.02 -1.93
C LEU A 222 -14.40 -7.69 -0.91
N ARG A 223 -14.19 -7.45 0.38
CA ARG A 223 -15.08 -7.95 1.44
C ARG A 223 -16.36 -7.13 1.52
N LEU A 224 -16.24 -5.81 1.41
CA LEU A 224 -17.38 -4.89 1.41
C LEU A 224 -18.27 -5.09 0.19
N SER A 225 -17.70 -5.38 -0.99
CA SER A 225 -18.49 -5.65 -2.21
C SER A 225 -19.41 -6.87 -2.12
N LYS A 226 -19.18 -7.75 -1.14
CA LYS A 226 -20.00 -8.94 -0.87
C LYS A 226 -20.99 -8.72 0.28
N LYS A 227 -20.94 -7.59 0.98
CA LYS A 227 -21.88 -7.28 2.07
C LYS A 227 -23.11 -6.57 1.50
N PRO A 228 -24.33 -6.93 1.94
CA PRO A 228 -25.53 -6.19 1.56
C PRO A 228 -25.47 -4.77 2.14
N ILE A 229 -25.97 -3.79 1.40
CA ILE A 229 -26.22 -2.44 1.92
C ILE A 229 -27.51 -2.55 2.75
N LEU A 230 -27.42 -2.23 4.04
CA LEU A 230 -28.57 -2.16 4.95
C LEU A 230 -29.43 -0.93 4.66
#